data_AF-A0A2N6EP63-F1
#
_entry.id   AF-A0A2N6EP63-F1
#
_cell.length_a   1.000
_cell.length_b   1.000
_cell.length_c   1.000
_cell.angle_alpha   90.00
_cell.angle_beta   90.00
_cell.angle_gamma   90.00
#
_symmetry.space_group_name_H-M   'P 1'
#
loop_
_entity.id
_entity.type
_entity.pdbx_description
1 polymer ?
#
loop_
_entity_poly.entity_id
_entity_poly.type
_entity_poly.pdbx_seq_one_letter_code
_entity_poly.pdbx_strand_id
1 'polypeptide(L)' 'MSEKKKKKKDSQLLIRINGEERDQFVSLCDELDTSAAREIRKFIKTFIREHHNNDDDLT' A
#
# COMPACT_ATOMS: atom_id res chain seq x y z
N MET A 1 -10.72 19.65 -27.23
CA MET A 1 -11.34 18.54 -26.49
C MET A 1 -10.21 17.71 -25.90
N SER A 2 -9.80 17.98 -24.65
CA SER A 2 -8.60 17.39 -24.06
C SER A 2 -8.93 16.03 -23.47
N GLU A 3 -8.43 14.95 -24.07
CA GLU A 3 -8.53 13.60 -23.52
C GLU A 3 -7.74 13.50 -22.22
N LYS A 4 -8.42 13.74 -21.09
CA LYS A 4 -7.91 13.34 -19.78
C LYS A 4 -7.84 11.82 -19.76
N LYS A 5 -6.67 11.24 -20.07
CA LYS A 5 -6.36 9.83 -19.86
C LYS A 5 -6.80 9.46 -18.45
N LYS A 6 -7.91 8.72 -18.32
CA LYS A 6 -8.36 8.13 -17.06
C LYS A 6 -7.20 7.26 -16.58
N LYS A 7 -6.44 7.72 -15.58
CA LYS A 7 -5.50 6.87 -14.83
C LYS A 7 -6.32 5.66 -14.39
N LYS A 8 -6.07 4.48 -14.98
CA LYS A 8 -6.65 3.23 -14.52
C LYS A 8 -6.18 3.08 -13.07
N LYS A 9 -7.05 3.41 -12.13
CA LYS A 9 -6.71 3.48 -10.69
C LYS A 9 -6.70 2.10 -10.04
N ASP A 10 -7.09 1.05 -10.76
CA ASP A 10 -7.54 -0.18 -10.13
C ASP A 10 -6.76 -1.37 -10.65
N SER A 11 -5.43 -1.33 -10.50
CA SER A 11 -4.67 -2.58 -10.45
C SER A 11 -4.89 -3.18 -9.06
N GLN A 12 -5.76 -4.18 -8.97
CA GLN A 12 -5.97 -4.92 -7.73
C GLN A 12 -4.75 -5.80 -7.42
N LEU A 13 -4.32 -5.82 -6.17
CA LEU A 13 -3.26 -6.69 -5.66
C LEU A 13 -3.90 -7.76 -4.77
N LEU A 14 -3.90 -9.02 -5.22
CA LEU A 14 -4.36 -10.15 -4.42
C LEU A 14 -3.18 -10.76 -3.66
N ILE A 15 -3.23 -10.71 -2.34
CA ILE A 15 -2.20 -11.26 -1.45
C ILE A 15 -2.82 -12.42 -0.66
N ARG A 16 -2.12 -13.55 -0.60
CA ARG A 16 -2.47 -14.66 0.28
C ARG A 16 -1.61 -14.60 1.53
N ILE A 17 -2.26 -14.60 2.69
CA ILE A 17 -1.63 -14.63 4.02
C ILE A 17 -2.42 -15.60 4.90
N ASN A 18 -1.89 -15.93 6.08
CA ASN A 18 -2.62 -16.76 7.04
C ASN A 18 -3.89 -16.02 7.52
N GLY A 19 -4.96 -16.77 7.79
CA GLY A 19 -6.23 -16.23 8.28
C GLY A 19 -6.07 -15.52 9.63
N GLU A 20 -5.29 -16.10 10.55
CA GLU A 20 -5.04 -15.51 11.88
C GLU A 20 -4.33 -14.16 11.78
N GLU A 21 -3.29 -14.05 10.93
CA GLU A 21 -2.55 -12.80 10.70
C GLU A 21 -3.45 -11.73 10.07
N ARG A 22 -4.30 -12.12 9.11
CA ARG A 22 -5.29 -11.22 8.51
C ARG A 22 -6.22 -10.66 9.58
N ASP A 23 -6.77 -11.52 10.43
CA ASP A 23 -7.76 -11.12 11.43
C ASP A 23 -7.14 -10.19 12.46
N GLN A 24 -5.92 -10.50 12.94
CA GLN A 24 -5.15 -9.59 13.79
C GLN A 24 -4.89 -8.24 13.13
N PHE A 25 -4.48 -8.22 11.86
CA PHE A 25 -4.21 -6.98 11.13
C PHE A 25 -5.47 -6.13 10.95
N VAL A 26 -6.61 -6.74 10.62
CA VAL A 26 -7.88 -6.04 10.45
C VAL A 26 -8.38 -5.49 11.79
N SER A 27 -8.32 -6.27 12.87
CA SER A 27 -8.69 -5.80 14.20
C SER A 27 -7.86 -4.59 14.64
N LEU A 28 -6.54 -4.62 14.41
CA LEU A 28 -5.67 -3.47 14.67
C LEU A 28 -6.03 -2.25 13.81
N CYS A 29 -6.42 -2.46 12.55
CA CYS A 29 -6.87 -1.35 11.71
C CYS A 29 -8.14 -0.70 12.26
N ASP A 30 -9.09 -1.51 12.74
CA ASP A 30 -10.35 -1.04 13.32
C ASP A 30 -10.10 -0.26 14.62
N GLU A 31 -9.20 -0.74 15.49
CA GLU A 31 -8.80 -0.05 16.72
C GLU A 31 -8.14 1.32 16.45
N LEU A 32 -7.45 1.46 15.32
CA LEU A 32 -6.73 2.67 14.91
C LEU A 32 -7.57 3.62 14.04
N ASP A 33 -8.88 3.35 13.87
CA ASP A 33 -9.76 4.08 12.95
C ASP A 33 -9.16 4.22 11.53
N THR A 34 -8.46 3.19 11.05
CA THR A 34 -7.88 3.12 9.70
C THR A 34 -8.41 1.93 8.92
N SER A 35 -8.17 1.89 7.61
CA SER A 35 -8.54 0.73 6.79
C SER A 35 -7.31 -0.08 6.44
N ALA A 36 -7.46 -1.40 6.40
CA ALA A 36 -6.44 -2.33 5.91
C ALA A 36 -5.84 -1.86 4.57
N ALA A 37 -6.67 -1.41 3.63
CA ALA A 37 -6.21 -0.90 2.35
C ALA A 37 -5.35 0.37 2.45
N ARG A 38 -5.66 1.28 3.40
CA ARG A 38 -4.89 2.51 3.62
C ARG A 38 -3.52 2.16 4.23
N GLU A 39 -3.49 1.26 5.19
CA GLU A 39 -2.24 0.91 5.88
C GLU A 39 -1.31 0.10 4.98
N ILE A 40 -1.84 -0.85 4.19
CA ILE A 40 -1.04 -1.56 3.17
C ILE A 40 -0.48 -0.58 2.12
N ARG A 41 -1.28 0.39 1.64
CA ARG A 41 -0.78 1.39 0.68
C ARG A 41 0.31 2.29 1.28
N LYS A 42 0.15 2.67 2.55
CA LYS A 42 1.14 3.47 3.28
C LYS A 42 2.43 2.68 3.46
N PHE A 43 2.31 1.42 3.89
CA PHE A 43 3.42 0.50 4.02
C PHE A 43 4.18 0.34 2.71
N ILE A 44 3.49 0.03 1.60
CA ILE A 44 4.10 -0.09 0.26
C ILE A 44 4.87 1.18 -0.12
N LYS A 45 4.28 2.37 0.09
CA LYS A 45 4.95 3.64 -0.23
C LYS A 45 6.19 3.87 0.62
N THR A 46 6.09 3.63 1.93
CA THR A 46 7.22 3.77 2.86
C THR A 46 8.33 2.79 2.49
N PHE A 47 7.99 1.52 2.26
CA PHE A 47 8.91 0.48 1.86
C PHE A 47 9.65 0.82 0.56
N ILE A 48 8.92 1.27 -0.48
CA ILE A 48 9.53 1.75 -1.74
C ILE A 48 10.50 2.89 -1.47
N ARG A 49 10.12 3.90 -0.69
CA ARG A 49 10.97 5.06 -0.40
C ARG A 49 12.25 4.66 0.35
N GLU A 50 12.14 3.78 1.34
CA GLU A 50 13.27 3.29 2.12
C GLU A 50 14.27 2.51 1.26
N HIS A 51 13.79 1.76 0.27
CA HIS A 51 14.65 0.92 -0.57
C HIS A 51 15.12 1.62 -1.86
N HIS A 52 14.38 2.61 -2.39
CA HIS A 52 14.82 3.41 -3.53
C HIS A 52 15.90 4.45 -3.17
N ASN A 53 15.96 4.93 -1.92
CA ASN A 53 17.01 5.84 -1.48
C ASN A 53 18.40 5.17 -1.35
N ASN A 54 18.53 3.87 -1.65
CA ASN A 54 19.84 3.23 -1.80
C ASN A 54 20.43 3.37 -3.22
N ASP A 55 19.69 3.92 -4.19
CA ASP A 55 20.16 4.07 -5.59
C ASP A 55 20.39 5.55 -6.02
N ASP A 56 20.03 6.54 -5.19
CA ASP A 56 20.09 7.98 -5.55
C ASP A 56 21.05 8.82 -4.64
N ASP A 57 21.96 8.20 -3.89
CA ASP A 57 23.07 8.89 -3.19
C ASP A 57 24.40 8.76 -3.97
N LEU A 58 24.33 8.95 -5.29
CA LEU A 58 25.51 9.14 -6.14
C LEU A 58 25.23 10.20 -7.23
N THR A 59 24.80 11.40 -6.84
CA THR A 59 24.99 12.64 -7.63
C THR A 59 25.10 13.85 -6.73
#